data_AF-A0A967T2M3-F1
#
_entry.id   AF-A0A967T2M3-F1
#
_cell.length_a   1.000
_cell.length_b   1.000
_cell.length_c   1.000
_cell.angle_alpha   90.00
_cell.angle_beta   90.00
_cell.angle_gamma   90.00
#
_symmetry.space_group_name_H-M   'P 1'
#
loop_
_entity.id
_entity.type
_entity.pdbx_description
1 polymer ?
#
loop_
_entity_poly.entity_id
_entity_poly.type
_entity_poly.pdbx_seq_one_letter_code
_entity_poly.pdbx_strand_id
1 'polypeptide(L)' 'MPNTLAHIGAQGLASRAFMTKAHLKWIYLGCIIPDIPWIINRIVRFADLGVNLYDLRLYSIVQSSLFFA' A
#
# COMPACT_ATOMS: atom_id res chain seq x y z
N MET A 1 -10.11 0.33 1.24
CA MET A 1 -9.60 0.56 2.60
C MET A 1 -8.15 0.10 2.60
N PRO A 2 -7.23 0.81 3.28
CA PRO A 2 -5.84 0.39 3.30
C PRO A 2 -5.80 -0.83 4.20
N ASN A 3 -5.31 -1.94 3.69
CA ASN A 3 -5.00 -3.06 4.56
C ASN A 3 -3.55 -2.98 5.04
N THR A 4 -2.83 -1.88 4.83
CA THR A 4 -1.42 -1.73 5.21
C THR A 4 -1.16 -2.09 6.66
N LEU A 5 -2.00 -1.61 7.59
CA LEU A 5 -1.89 -1.98 9.01
C LEU A 5 -2.20 -3.46 9.25
N ALA A 6 -3.12 -4.04 8.48
CA ALA A 6 -3.42 -5.47 8.52
C ALA A 6 -2.33 -6.32 7.84
N HIS A 7 -1.66 -5.83 6.80
CA HIS A 7 -0.53 -6.46 6.12
C HIS A 7 0.72 -6.38 7.01
N ILE A 8 1.03 -5.22 7.57
CA ILE A 8 2.10 -5.05 8.56
C ILE A 8 1.82 -5.90 9.81
N GLY A 9 0.58 -5.93 10.30
CA GLY A 9 0.18 -6.73 11.45
C GLY A 9 0.26 -8.23 11.18
N ALA A 10 -0.43 -8.73 10.14
CA ALA A 10 -0.48 -10.15 9.82
C ALA A 10 0.83 -10.66 9.21
N GLN A 11 1.36 -10.01 8.16
CA GLN A 11 2.60 -10.43 7.51
C GLN A 11 3.83 -10.08 8.34
N GLY A 12 3.88 -8.93 9.01
CA GLY A 12 5.01 -8.61 9.88
C GLY A 12 5.12 -9.56 11.08
N LEU A 13 4.01 -9.92 11.73
CA LEU A 13 4.01 -10.91 12.81
C LEU A 13 4.28 -12.33 12.28
N ALA A 14 3.66 -12.73 11.17
CA ALA A 14 3.88 -14.05 10.57
C ALA A 14 5.34 -14.21 10.09
N SER A 15 5.91 -13.22 9.41
CA SER A 15 7.31 -13.25 8.97
C SER A 15 8.29 -13.25 10.15
N ARG A 16 7.99 -12.55 11.25
CA ARG A 16 8.81 -12.64 12.46
C ARG A 16 8.73 -14.01 13.14
N ALA A 17 7.56 -14.66 13.09
CA ALA A 17 7.35 -15.99 13.67
C ALA A 17 7.99 -17.12 12.83
N PHE A 18 7.94 -17.02 11.50
CA PHE A 18 8.42 -18.09 10.60
C PHE A 18 9.78 -17.83 9.94
N MET A 19 10.23 -16.57 9.85
CA MET A 19 11.45 -16.18 9.11
C MET A 19 12.29 -15.18 9.92
N THR A 20 12.98 -15.67 10.95
CA THR A 20 13.85 -14.88 11.85
C THR A 20 15.06 -14.20 11.18
N LYS A 21 15.47 -14.64 9.98
CA LYS A 21 16.58 -14.05 9.21
C LYS A 21 16.16 -13.05 8.14
N ALA A 22 14.85 -12.89 7.89
CA ALA A 22 14.38 -11.96 6.88
C ALA A 22 14.53 -10.52 7.38
N HIS A 23 15.12 -9.64 6.57
CA HIS A 23 15.23 -8.23 6.90
C HIS A 23 13.83 -7.58 6.92
N LEU A 24 13.34 -7.30 8.13
CA LEU A 24 12.04 -6.66 8.40
C LEU A 24 11.76 -5.42 7.53
N LYS A 25 12.79 -4.66 7.16
CA LYS A 25 12.69 -3.50 6.27
C LYS A 25 12.03 -3.85 4.93
N TRP A 26 12.39 -4.98 4.32
CA TRP A 26 11.86 -5.41 3.02
C TRP A 26 10.44 -5.97 3.12
N ILE A 27 10.11 -6.64 4.23
CA ILE A 27 8.76 -7.13 4.52
C ILE A 27 7.79 -5.94 4.65
N TYR A 28 8.17 -4.91 5.41
CA TYR A 28 7.37 -3.70 5.54
C TYR A 28 7.27 -2.92 4.23
N LEU A 29 8.34 -2.87 3.43
CA LEU A 29 8.31 -2.25 2.10
C LEU A 29 7.26 -2.94 1.20
N GLY A 30 7.27 -4.28 1.16
CA GLY A 30 6.31 -5.07 0.40
C GLY A 30 4.86 -4.91 0.87
N CYS A 31 4.65 -4.62 2.16
CA CYS A 31 3.32 -4.32 2.70
C CYS A 31 2.83 -2.91 2.37
N ILE A 32 3.73 -1.95 2.13
CA ILE A 32 3.39 -0.54 1.88
C ILE A 32 3.16 -0.27 0.40
N ILE A 33 4.00 -0.83 -0.49
CA ILE A 33 3.91 -0.68 -1.95
C ILE A 33 2.47 -0.83 -2.52
N PRO A 34 1.69 -1.88 -2.17
CA PRO A 34 0.30 -2.03 -2.62
C PRO A 34 -0.62 -0.87 -2.28
N ASP A 35 -0.39 -0.25 -1.12
CA ASP A 35 -1.27 0.76 -0.55
C ASP A 35 -0.85 2.18 -0.91
N ILE A 36 0.33 2.39 -1.50
CA ILE A 36 0.79 3.67 -2.06
C ILE A 36 -0.30 4.37 -2.89
N PRO A 37 -0.95 3.72 -3.88
CA PRO A 37 -1.96 4.40 -4.70
C PRO A 37 -3.17 4.88 -3.88
N TRP A 38 -3.52 4.18 -2.81
CA TRP A 38 -4.60 4.60 -1.91
C TRP A 38 -4.17 5.73 -0.95
N ILE A 39 -2.93 5.69 -0.45
CA ILE A 39 -2.34 6.78 0.35
C ILE A 39 -2.30 8.07 -0.47
N ILE A 40 -1.87 7.99 -1.73
CA ILE A 40 -1.86 9.12 -2.67
C ILE A 40 -3.29 9.64 -2.87
N ASN A 41 -4.26 8.77 -3.10
CA ASN A 41 -5.66 9.17 -3.26
C ASN A 41 -6.17 9.96 -2.04
N ARG A 42 -5.83 9.51 -0.83
CA ARG A 42 -6.22 10.17 0.42
C ARG A 42 -5.53 11.52 0.61
N ILE A 43 -4.23 11.63 0.31
CA ILE A 43 -3.50 12.91 0.40
C ILE A 43 -4.08 13.92 -0.58
N VAL A 44 -4.30 13.52 -1.84
CA VAL A 44 -4.83 14.40 -2.89
C VAL A 44 -6.23 14.90 -2.55
N ARG A 45 -7.08 14.03 -1.98
CA ARG A 45 -8.42 14.42 -1.49
C ARG A 45 -8.37 15.36 -0.29
N PHE A 46 -7.39 15.21 0.60
CA PHE A 46 -7.27 16.04 1.81
C PHE A 46 -6.65 17.41 1.50
N ALA A 47 -5.71 17.45 0.56
CA ALA A 47 -5.03 18.67 0.12
C ALA A 47 -5.83 19.48 -0.91
N ASP A 48 -7.03 19.03 -1.28
CA ASP A 48 -7.94 19.65 -2.27
C ASP A 48 -7.21 20.16 -3.53
N LEU A 49 -6.34 19.30 -4.09
CA LEU A 49 -5.44 19.68 -5.18
C LEU A 49 -6.13 19.90 -6.55
N GLY A 50 -7.47 20.02 -6.57
CA GLY A 50 -8.25 20.25 -7.79
C GLY A 50 -8.17 19.13 -8.83
N VAL A 51 -7.69 17.95 -8.44
CA VAL A 51 -7.50 16.81 -9.35
C VAL A 51 -8.82 16.09 -9.58
N ASN A 52 -9.07 15.66 -10.82
CA ASN A 52 -10.24 14.83 -11.12
C ASN A 52 -10.16 13.49 -10.35
N LEU A 53 -11.15 13.28 -9.47
CA LEU A 53 -11.21 12.11 -8.59
C LEU A 53 -11.41 10.79 -9.36
N TYR A 54 -12.01 10.84 -10.55
CA TYR A 54 -12.18 9.66 -11.41
C TYR A 54 -10.84 9.22 -11.99
N ASP A 55 -10.07 10.14 -12.56
CA ASP A 55 -8.74 9.85 -13.09
C ASP A 55 -7.80 9.35 -11.99
N LEU A 56 -7.83 10.00 -10.82
CA LEU A 56 -7.05 9.58 -9.66
C LEU A 56 -7.39 8.14 -9.23
N ARG A 57 -8.68 7.77 -9.25
CA ARG A 57 -9.13 6.42 -8.91
C ARG A 57 -8.71 5.41 -9.97
N LEU A 58 -8.78 5.77 -11.25
CA LEU A 58 -8.39 4.91 -12.37
C LEU A 58 -6.88 4.65 -12.36
N TYR A 59 -6.09 5.70 -12.10
CA TYR A 59 -4.65 5.60 -11.88
C TYR A 59 -4.30 4.69 -10.70
N SER A 60 -4.98 4.86 -9.56
CA SER A 60 -4.81 3.99 -8.39
C SER A 60 -5.11 2.51 -8.71
N ILE A 61 -6.19 2.24 -9.47
CA ILE A 61 -6.56 0.87 -9.86
C ILE A 61 -5.50 0.25 -10.77
N VAL A 62 -5.08 0.95 -11.82
CA VAL A 62 -4.05 0.45 -12.76
C VAL A 62 -2.73 0.21 -12.02
N GLN A 63 -2.32 1.11 -11.13
CA GLN A 63 -1.08 0.96 -10.38
C GLN A 63 -1.15 -0.21 -9.38
N SER A 64 -2.29 -0.45 -8.74
CA SER A 64 -2.48 -1.65 -7.91
C SER A 64 -2.50 -2.94 -8.73
N SER A 65 -3.01 -2.92 -9.97
CA SER A 65 -3.01 -4.10 -10.84
C SER A 65 -1.62 -4.42 -11.42
N LEU A 66 -0.80 -3.41 -11.73
CA LEU A 66 0.51 -3.62 -12.34
C LEU A 66 1.57 -4.18 -11.37
N PHE A 67 1.44 -3.88 -10.08
CA PHE A 67 2.40 -4.34 -9.05
C PHE A 67 2.06 -5.72 -8.46
N PHE A 68 0.92 -6.32 -8.83
CA PHE A 68 0.45 -7.63 -8.35
C PHE A 68 0.07 -8.61 -9.47
N ALA A 69 0.41 -8.29 -10.73
CA ALA A 69 0.27 -9.18 -11.87
C ALA A 69 1.52 -10.06 -12.07
#